data_AF-A0A183K0L9-F1
#
_entry.id   AF-A0A183K0L9-F1
#
_cell.length_a   1.000
_cell.length_b   1.000
_cell.length_c   1.000
_cell.angle_alpha   90.00
_cell.angle_beta   90.00
_cell.angle_gamma   90.00
#
_symmetry.space_group_name_H-M   'P 1'
#
loop_
_entity.id
_entity.type
_entity.pdbx_description
1 polymer ?
#
loop_
_entity_poly.entity_id
_entity_poly.type
_entity_poly.pdbx_seq_one_letter_code
_entity_poly.pdbx_strand_id
1 'polypeptide(L)'
;MPSVFLLTSYLGVHLFTFGGDVYAECLSDCSIFIQSRECNERHHFHPTTVIKIPPGGCLRIFSNRQFAHILSYTISRGVEATYDLVRMCTIRLSFVKGWGAEYHRQDITSTPCWIEIHLRGPFLWLDRVLRQMGPSRSPISSVS
;
A
#
# COMPACT_ATOMS: atom_id res chain seq x y z
N MET A 1 -0.57 29.36 34.48
CA MET A 1 0.43 28.37 34.94
C MET A 1 0.13 28.10 36.41
N PRO A 2 -0.19 26.86 36.79
CA PRO A 2 0.78 25.78 36.76
C PRO A 2 0.48 24.69 35.71
N SER A 3 1.54 23.95 35.44
CA SER A 3 1.77 22.98 34.39
C SER A 3 1.17 21.62 34.72
N VAL A 4 0.59 20.96 33.71
CA VAL A 4 0.69 19.50 33.59
C VAL A 4 1.31 19.23 32.21
N PHE A 5 2.56 18.79 32.25
CA PHE A 5 3.32 18.28 31.13
C PHE A 5 2.70 16.96 30.64
N LEU A 6 2.63 16.80 29.31
CA LEU A 6 2.80 15.53 28.58
C LEU A 6 1.89 14.34 28.99
N LEU A 7 0.64 14.34 28.54
CA LEU A 7 -0.01 13.07 28.18
C LEU A 7 0.43 12.69 26.77
N THR A 8 1.63 12.09 26.71
CA THR A 8 2.14 11.17 25.69
C THR A 8 1.39 11.12 24.35
N SER A 9 1.99 11.72 23.32
CA SER A 9 1.66 11.62 21.90
C SER A 9 1.91 10.18 21.37
N TYR A 10 1.02 9.24 21.72
CA TYR A 10 1.00 7.87 21.18
C TYR A 10 0.06 7.71 19.98
N LEU A 11 -0.31 8.78 19.29
CA LEU A 11 -1.18 8.62 18.13
C LEU A 11 -0.30 8.13 16.97
N GLY A 12 -0.56 6.93 16.45
CA GLY A 12 0.25 6.29 15.41
C GLY A 12 -0.12 6.78 14.02
N VAL A 13 -0.78 5.90 13.26
CA VAL A 13 -1.39 6.24 11.97
C VAL A 13 -2.90 6.14 12.08
N HIS A 14 -3.61 7.11 11.54
CA HIS A 14 -5.05 7.05 11.34
C HIS A 14 -5.34 6.66 9.89
N LEU A 15 -5.93 5.48 9.71
CA LEU A 15 -6.37 4.98 8.41
C LEU A 15 -7.87 5.17 8.30
N PHE A 16 -8.32 5.92 7.31
CA PHE A 16 -9.74 6.19 7.11
C PHE A 16 -10.12 6.16 5.63
N THR A 17 -11.41 6.02 5.39
CA THR A 17 -11.97 6.00 4.04
C THR A 17 -12.84 7.22 3.82
N PHE A 18 -12.66 7.88 2.68
CA PHE A 18 -13.45 9.05 2.30
C PHE A 18 -13.71 9.00 0.80
N GLY A 19 -14.97 9.13 0.38
CA GLY A 19 -15.36 9.07 -1.04
C GLY A 19 -14.99 7.74 -1.74
N GLY A 20 -14.83 6.65 -0.99
CA GLY A 20 -14.36 5.36 -1.49
C GLY A 20 -12.84 5.25 -1.66
N ASP A 21 -12.08 6.29 -1.37
CA ASP A 21 -10.61 6.24 -1.34
C ASP A 21 -10.10 6.00 0.09
N VAL A 22 -8.87 5.51 0.22
CA VAL A 22 -8.22 5.24 1.52
C VAL A 22 -7.12 6.25 1.77
N TYR A 23 -7.10 6.79 2.98
CA TYR A 23 -6.16 7.81 3.43
C TYR A 23 -5.37 7.31 4.64
N ALA A 24 -4.13 7.78 4.74
CA ALA A 24 -3.29 7.64 5.92
C ALA A 24 -2.89 9.01 6.44
N GLU A 25 -3.18 9.25 7.70
CA GLU A 25 -2.82 10.46 8.43
C GLU A 25 -1.83 10.12 9.53
N CYS A 26 -0.72 10.84 9.57
CA CYS A 26 0.30 10.68 10.59
C CYS A 26 -0.05 11.51 11.81
N LEU A 27 -0.55 10.85 12.85
CA LEU A 27 -0.85 11.49 14.14
C LEU A 27 0.34 11.45 15.11
N SER A 28 1.43 10.79 14.70
CA SER A 28 2.64 10.61 15.50
C SER A 28 3.56 11.82 15.38
N ASP A 29 4.33 12.08 16.43
CA ASP A 29 5.43 13.06 16.40
C ASP A 29 6.60 12.61 15.52
N CYS A 30 6.59 11.36 15.05
CA CYS A 30 7.56 10.80 14.12
C CYS A 30 6.92 10.50 12.76
N SER A 31 7.68 10.66 11.67
CA SER A 31 7.19 10.31 10.34
C SER A 31 6.86 8.83 10.21
N ILE A 32 5.85 8.55 9.38
CA ILE A 32 5.54 7.21 8.88
C ILE A 32 5.97 7.12 7.41
N PHE A 33 6.21 5.90 6.94
CA PHE A 33 6.69 5.65 5.59
C PHE A 33 5.78 4.61 4.95
N ILE A 34 5.27 4.90 3.76
CA ILE A 34 4.23 4.10 3.11
C ILE A 34 4.68 3.70 1.71
N GLN A 35 4.54 2.42 1.40
CA GLN A 35 4.62 1.89 0.05
C GLN A 35 3.22 1.44 -0.37
N SER A 36 2.62 2.19 -1.29
CA SER A 36 1.39 1.82 -1.97
C SER A 36 1.63 1.86 -3.46
N ARG A 37 1.46 0.71 -4.13
CA ARG A 37 1.71 0.59 -5.57
C ARG A 37 0.74 1.44 -6.39
N GLU A 38 -0.54 1.50 -6.01
CA GLU A 38 -1.52 2.38 -6.67
C GLU A 38 -1.12 3.85 -6.52
N CYS A 39 -0.74 4.27 -5.31
CA CYS A 39 -0.33 5.65 -5.05
C CYS A 39 0.93 6.00 -5.86
N ASN A 40 1.90 5.11 -5.91
CA ASN A 40 3.12 5.29 -6.69
C ASN A 40 2.81 5.41 -8.18
N GLU A 41 1.95 4.56 -8.72
CA GLU A 41 1.54 4.62 -10.13
C GLU A 41 0.85 5.95 -10.45
N ARG A 42 -0.08 6.41 -9.59
CA ARG A 42 -0.78 7.69 -9.74
C ARG A 42 0.16 8.90 -9.70
N HIS A 43 1.28 8.81 -8.98
CA HIS A 43 2.31 9.84 -8.93
C HIS A 43 3.45 9.62 -9.95
N HIS A 44 3.35 8.61 -10.81
CA HIS A 44 4.40 8.21 -11.77
C HIS A 44 5.76 7.88 -11.12
N PHE A 45 5.73 7.34 -9.91
CA PHE A 45 6.91 6.83 -9.21
C PHE A 45 7.16 5.35 -9.52
N HIS A 46 8.37 4.88 -9.20
CA HIS A 46 8.68 3.46 -9.28
C HIS A 46 7.72 2.66 -8.36
N PRO A 47 7.23 1.47 -8.76
CA PRO A 47 6.23 0.71 -7.99
C PRO A 47 6.62 0.43 -6.54
N THR A 48 7.92 0.34 -6.24
CA THR A 48 8.47 0.07 -4.91
C THR A 48 8.87 1.34 -4.13
N THR A 49 8.61 2.53 -4.65
CA THR A 49 8.90 3.79 -3.95
C THR A 49 8.20 3.84 -2.60
N VAL A 50 8.89 4.41 -1.61
CA VAL A 50 8.40 4.60 -0.24
C VAL A 50 8.21 6.09 0.00
N ILE A 51 6.97 6.50 0.25
CA ILE A 51 6.59 7.89 0.47
C ILE A 51 6.63 8.17 1.97
N LYS A 52 7.37 9.22 2.36
CA LYS A 52 7.40 9.72 3.74
C LYS A 52 6.19 10.62 4.00
N ILE A 53 5.47 10.37 5.10
CA ILE A 53 4.42 11.25 5.61
C ILE A 53 4.94 11.85 6.94
N PRO A 54 5.21 13.17 6.98
CA PRO A 54 5.65 13.84 8.20
C PRO A 54 4.52 13.93 9.24
N PRO A 55 4.83 14.24 10.52
CA PRO A 55 3.82 14.52 11.54
C PRO A 55 2.75 15.52 11.07
N GLY A 56 1.48 15.19 11.28
CA GLY A 56 0.32 15.96 10.82
C GLY A 56 0.03 15.84 9.31
N GLY A 57 0.85 15.10 8.56
CA GLY A 57 0.63 14.88 7.14
C GLY A 57 -0.49 13.87 6.87
N CYS A 58 -1.24 14.09 5.78
CA CYS A 58 -2.25 13.17 5.29
C CYS A 58 -2.01 12.85 3.81
N LEU A 59 -2.09 11.58 3.44
CA LEU A 59 -1.90 11.11 2.06
C LEU A 59 -3.03 10.18 1.67
N ARG A 60 -3.57 10.37 0.46
CA ARG A 60 -4.41 9.35 -0.18
C ARG A 60 -3.54 8.19 -0.64
N ILE A 61 -3.58 7.10 0.10
CA ILE A 61 -2.75 5.92 -0.13
C ILE A 61 -3.38 4.93 -1.11
N PHE A 62 -4.68 5.01 -1.38
CA PHE A 62 -5.33 4.16 -2.36
C PHE A 62 -6.57 4.82 -2.96
N SER A 63 -6.79 4.67 -4.26
CA SER A 63 -8.06 5.03 -4.90
C SER A 63 -8.75 3.84 -5.55
N ASN A 64 -10.01 3.59 -5.15
CA ASN A 64 -10.84 2.55 -5.76
C ASN A 64 -11.14 2.84 -7.23
N ARG A 65 -11.30 4.12 -7.60
CA ARG A 65 -11.56 4.53 -8.99
C ARG A 65 -10.35 4.28 -9.88
N GLN A 66 -9.15 4.59 -9.38
CA GLN A 66 -7.93 4.32 -10.13
C GLN A 66 -7.68 2.82 -10.25
N PHE A 67 -7.89 2.05 -9.18
CA PHE A 67 -7.78 0.59 -9.22
C PHE A 67 -8.76 -0.04 -10.22
N ALA A 68 -10.01 0.44 -10.29
CA ALA A 68 -10.99 0.01 -11.29
C ALA A 68 -10.47 0.21 -12.72
N HIS A 69 -9.95 1.40 -13.00
CA HIS A 69 -9.38 1.74 -14.30
C HIS A 69 -8.19 0.81 -14.61
N ILE A 70 -7.33 0.57 -13.62
CA ILE A 70 -6.17 -0.32 -13.75
C ILE A 70 -6.56 -1.76 -14.08
N LEU A 71 -7.52 -2.29 -13.33
CA LEU A 71 -8.02 -3.63 -13.51
C LEU A 71 -8.61 -3.82 -14.91
N SER A 72 -9.37 -2.84 -15.41
CA SER A 72 -10.05 -2.93 -16.71
C SER A 72 -9.09 -3.13 -17.89
N TYR A 73 -7.93 -2.46 -17.90
CA TYR A 73 -6.94 -2.66 -18.96
C TYR A 73 -6.06 -3.90 -18.71
N THR A 74 -5.91 -4.33 -17.46
CA THR A 74 -5.01 -5.45 -17.13
C THR A 74 -5.62 -6.79 -17.51
N ILE A 75 -6.95 -6.91 -17.49
CA ILE A 75 -7.68 -8.11 -17.91
C ILE A 75 -7.29 -8.55 -19.33
N SER A 76 -7.18 -7.60 -20.27
CA SER A 76 -6.82 -7.91 -21.66
C SER A 76 -5.36 -8.37 -21.83
N ARG A 77 -4.50 -8.14 -20.82
CA ARG A 77 -3.09 -8.54 -20.81
C ARG A 77 -2.86 -9.96 -20.31
N GLY A 78 -3.89 -10.64 -19.80
CA GLY A 78 -3.82 -12.02 -19.34
C GLY A 78 -3.91 -12.17 -17.82
N VAL A 79 -3.97 -13.43 -17.38
CA VAL A 79 -4.21 -13.81 -15.98
C VAL A 79 -3.01 -13.49 -15.10
N GLU A 80 -1.79 -13.64 -15.62
CA GLU A 80 -0.54 -13.37 -14.88
C GLU A 80 -0.42 -11.88 -14.53
N ALA A 81 -0.67 -11.01 -15.51
CA ALA A 81 -0.67 -9.57 -15.31
C ALA A 81 -1.76 -9.13 -14.32
N THR A 82 -2.93 -9.78 -14.40
CA THR A 82 -4.05 -9.50 -13.48
C THR A 82 -3.73 -9.99 -12.07
N TYR A 83 -3.09 -11.16 -11.93
CA TYR A 83 -2.66 -11.69 -10.64
C TYR A 83 -1.64 -10.78 -9.95
N ASP A 84 -0.76 -10.13 -10.70
CA ASP A 84 0.19 -9.16 -10.15
C ASP A 84 -0.47 -7.93 -9.49
N LEU A 85 -1.75 -7.66 -9.76
CA LEU A 85 -2.52 -6.61 -9.08
C LEU A 85 -2.82 -6.93 -7.61
N VAL A 86 -2.60 -8.18 -7.16
CA VAL A 86 -2.61 -8.52 -5.73
C VAL A 86 -1.66 -7.58 -4.97
N ARG A 87 -0.50 -7.24 -5.56
CA ARG A 87 0.47 -6.33 -4.96
C ARG A 87 -0.02 -4.88 -4.85
N MET A 88 -1.07 -4.49 -5.59
CA MET A 88 -1.72 -3.18 -5.41
C MET A 88 -2.73 -3.18 -4.27
N CYS A 89 -3.27 -4.35 -3.92
CA CYS A 89 -4.22 -4.51 -2.81
C CYS A 89 -3.52 -4.60 -1.43
N THR A 90 -2.19 -4.67 -1.44
CA THR A 90 -1.34 -4.73 -0.25
C THR A 90 -0.57 -3.41 -0.11
N ILE A 91 -0.70 -2.76 1.04
CA ILE A 91 0.03 -1.54 1.39
C ILE A 91 0.92 -1.84 2.57
N ARG A 92 2.17 -1.39 2.50
CA ARG A 92 3.16 -1.58 3.56
C ARG A 92 3.47 -0.25 4.21
N LEU A 93 3.53 -0.24 5.53
CA LEU A 93 3.78 0.97 6.32
C LEU A 93 4.79 0.67 7.43
N SER A 94 5.79 1.52 7.59
CA SER A 94 6.70 1.50 8.75
C SER A 94 6.58 2.76 9.59
N PHE A 95 6.84 2.61 10.89
CA PHE A 95 6.87 3.71 11.84
C PHE A 95 8.31 4.16 12.06
N VAL A 96 8.53 5.49 12.14
CA VAL A 96 9.81 6.15 12.53
C VAL A 96 10.94 5.99 11.51
N LYS A 97 11.12 4.82 10.89
CA LYS A 97 12.25 4.49 10.00
C LYS A 97 11.78 4.14 8.60
N GLY A 98 12.29 4.84 7.59
CA GLY A 98 12.07 4.53 6.18
C GLY A 98 12.92 3.36 5.68
N TRP A 99 12.52 2.83 4.52
CA TRP A 99 13.21 1.78 3.78
C TRP A 99 13.13 2.04 2.26
N GLY A 100 13.89 1.30 1.47
CA GLY A 100 13.95 1.40 0.01
C GLY A 100 15.17 2.18 -0.49
N ALA A 101 15.18 2.51 -1.77
CA ALA A 101 16.35 3.04 -2.48
C ALA A 101 16.97 4.31 -1.85
N GLU A 102 16.18 5.11 -1.16
CA GLU A 102 16.62 6.36 -0.52
C GLU A 102 17.07 6.19 0.94
N TYR A 103 17.04 4.97 1.47
CA TYR A 103 17.32 4.69 2.87
C TYR A 103 18.39 3.61 3.03
N HIS A 104 19.04 3.56 4.19
CA HIS A 104 20.00 2.49 4.49
C HIS A 104 19.36 1.09 4.48
N ARG A 105 18.10 0.99 4.94
CA ARG A 105 17.32 -0.25 4.96
C ARG A 105 16.72 -0.49 3.57
N GLN A 106 17.07 -1.57 2.91
CA GLN A 106 16.52 -1.89 1.59
C GLN A 106 15.15 -2.60 1.68
N ASP A 107 14.94 -3.40 2.73
CA ASP A 107 13.71 -4.15 2.95
C ASP A 107 12.92 -3.65 4.16
N ILE A 108 11.59 -3.73 4.07
CA ILE A 108 10.70 -3.34 5.18
C ILE A 108 10.93 -4.18 6.44
N THR A 109 11.33 -5.45 6.28
CA THR A 109 11.64 -6.35 7.40
C THR A 109 12.85 -5.91 8.21
N SER A 110 13.66 -4.99 7.69
CA SER A 110 14.75 -4.33 8.41
C SER A 110 14.28 -3.13 9.26
N THR A 111 13.00 -2.75 9.15
CA THR A 111 12.40 -1.71 10.00
C THR A 111 11.91 -2.33 11.31
N PRO A 112 12.06 -1.65 12.45
CA PRO A 112 11.76 -2.23 13.76
C PRO A 112 10.26 -2.43 14.02
N CYS A 113 9.41 -1.59 13.41
CA CYS A 113 7.97 -1.64 13.58
C CYS A 113 7.30 -1.30 12.25
N TRP A 114 6.53 -2.24 11.72
CA TRP A 114 5.80 -2.09 10.46
C TRP A 114 4.51 -2.90 10.46
N ILE A 115 3.60 -2.54 9.57
CA ILE A 115 2.35 -3.23 9.33
C ILE A 115 2.16 -3.45 7.83
N GLU A 116 1.43 -4.51 7.51
CA GLU A 116 0.92 -4.81 6.17
C GLU A 116 -0.60 -4.68 6.18
N ILE A 117 -1.13 -3.90 5.25
CA ILE A 117 -2.55 -3.55 5.16
C ILE A 117 -3.12 -4.22 3.91
N HIS A 118 -4.14 -5.06 4.09
CA HIS A 118 -4.85 -5.72 3.01
C HIS A 118 -6.20 -5.05 2.75
N LEU A 119 -6.36 -4.49 1.55
CA LEU A 119 -7.59 -3.81 1.13
C LEU A 119 -8.63 -4.83 0.65
N ARG A 120 -9.53 -5.23 1.57
CA ARG A 120 -10.52 -6.28 1.30
C ARG A 120 -11.41 -6.01 0.07
N GLY A 121 -11.87 -4.77 -0.13
CA GLY A 121 -12.72 -4.42 -1.26
C GLY A 121 -12.06 -4.68 -2.63
N PRO A 122 -10.92 -4.02 -2.92
CA PRO A 122 -10.11 -4.30 -4.12
C PRO A 122 -9.74 -5.78 -4.26
N PHE A 123 -9.33 -6.42 -3.16
CA PHE A 123 -8.93 -7.82 -3.18
C PHE A 123 -10.07 -8.76 -3.58
N LEU A 124 -11.27 -8.56 -3.05
CA LEU A 124 -12.46 -9.33 -3.42
C LEU A 124 -12.89 -9.10 -4.86
N TRP A 125 -12.74 -7.87 -5.37
CA TRP A 125 -13.04 -7.59 -6.77
C TRP A 125 -12.04 -8.30 -7.68
N LEU A 126 -10.76 -8.23 -7.37
CA LEU A 126 -9.71 -8.92 -8.10
C LEU A 126 -9.95 -10.43 -8.12
N ASP A 127 -10.26 -11.04 -6.97
CA ASP A 127 -10.58 -12.47 -6.86
C ASP A 127 -11.75 -12.87 -7.78
N ARG A 128 -12.82 -12.08 -7.84
CA ARG A 128 -13.96 -12.34 -8.74
C ARG A 128 -13.55 -12.32 -10.21
N VAL A 129 -12.70 -11.39 -10.61
CA VAL A 129 -12.20 -11.30 -11.99
C VAL A 129 -11.30 -12.50 -12.30
N LEU A 130 -10.34 -12.80 -11.44
CA LEU A 130 -9.40 -13.91 -11.64
C LEU A 130 -10.10 -15.26 -11.79
N ARG A 131 -11.17 -15.51 -11.02
CA ARG A 131 -11.98 -16.74 -11.15
C ARG A 131 -12.64 -16.91 -12.52
N GLN A 132 -12.81 -15.84 -13.29
CA GLN A 132 -13.40 -15.86 -14.63
C GLN A 132 -12.36 -16.00 -15.76
N MET A 133 -11.07 -15.77 -15.50
CA MET A 133 -10.03 -15.67 -16.53
C MET A 133 -9.43 -17.01 -17.00
N GLY A 134 -9.77 -18.13 -16.33
CA GLY A 134 -9.17 -19.45 -16.63
C GLY A 134 -7.70 -19.56 -16.17
N PRO A 135 -7.09 -20.75 -16.29
CA PRO A 135 -5.71 -20.98 -15.83
C PRO A 135 -4.66 -20.27 -16.72
N SER A 136 -3.46 -20.08 -16.17
CA SER A 136 -2.30 -19.57 -16.91
C SER A 136 -2.00 -20.44 -18.12
N ARG A 137 -1.60 -19.80 -19.24
CA ARG A 137 -1.28 -20.53 -20.49
C ARG A 137 0.05 -21.27 -20.42
N SER A 138 0.89 -20.92 -19.44
CA SER A 138 2.16 -21.58 -19.16
C SER A 138 1.96 -22.63 -18.06
N PRO A 139 1.90 -23.94 -18.40
CA PRO A 139 1.83 -24.98 -17.40
C PRO A 139 3.13 -25.02 -16.58
N ILE A 140 2.98 -25.12 -15.26
CA ILE A 140 4.11 -25.32 -14.35
C ILE A 140 4.50 -26.80 -14.41
N SER A 141 5.76 -27.07 -14.77
CA SER A 141 6.31 -28.43 -14.70
C SER A 141 6.37 -28.89 -13.24
N SER A 142 5.93 -30.12 -12.97
CA SER A 142 6.08 -30.76 -11.66
C SER A 142 7.51 -31.27 -11.40
N VAL A 143 8.41 -31.13 -12.38
CA VAL A 143 9.84 -31.47 -12.27
C VAL A 143 10.63 -30.19 -12.52
N SER A 144 11.44 -29.79 -11.53
CA SER A 144 12.31 -28.61 -11.55
C SER A 144 13.74 -29.01 -11.86
#